data_AF-A0A6C7C6C2-F1
#
_entry.id   AF-A0A6C7C6C2-F1
#
_cell.length_a   1.000
_cell.length_b   1.000
_cell.length_c   1.000
_cell.angle_alpha   90.00
_cell.angle_beta   90.00
_cell.angle_gamma   90.00
#
_symmetry.space_group_name_H-M   'P 1'
#
loop_
_entity.id
_entity.type
_entity.pdbx_description
1 polymer ?
#
loop_
_entity_poly.entity_id
_entity_poly.type
_entity_poly.pdbx_seq_one_letter_code
_entity_poly.pdbx_strand_id
1 'polypeptide(L)'
;MKNFLTNNTSIIQVITLVVMIISYILLLLFRLYNKIQARKINNLFMLKNKMPLRVIEDYLNQSVFFLSYIRVMLPVWKIISSRECNNKRITPESVFFKKLPTKITIGFKIEALMWITGLTSVIFLIISGCVV
;
A
#
# COMPACT_ATOMS: atom_id res chain seq x y z
N MET A 1 2.67 13.63 30.66
CA MET A 1 2.02 12.96 29.50
C MET A 1 1.08 11.82 29.90
N LYS A 2 1.44 10.94 30.84
CA LYS A 2 0.59 9.81 31.27
C LYS A 2 -0.81 10.25 31.75
N ASN A 3 -0.90 11.26 32.62
CA ASN A 3 -2.18 11.79 33.13
C ASN A 3 -3.07 12.43 32.04
N PHE A 4 -2.47 12.97 30.98
CA PHE A 4 -3.22 13.57 29.87
C PHE A 4 -3.81 12.49 28.95
N LEU A 5 -3.06 11.42 28.71
CA LEU A 5 -3.50 10.25 27.95
C LEU A 5 -4.63 9.50 28.68
N THR A 6 -4.54 9.34 30.01
CA THR A 6 -5.56 8.65 30.81
C THR A 6 -6.84 9.45 30.99
N ASN A 7 -6.76 10.79 31.14
CA ASN A 7 -7.96 11.62 31.32
C ASN A 7 -8.75 11.86 30.02
N ASN A 8 -8.13 11.67 28.85
CA ASN A 8 -8.75 11.93 27.55
C ASN A 8 -8.83 10.67 26.66
N THR A 9 -8.73 9.47 27.24
CA THR A 9 -8.74 8.20 26.52
C THR A 9 -9.93 8.08 25.55
N SER A 10 -11.13 8.44 26.00
CA SER A 10 -12.35 8.39 25.18
C SER A 10 -12.28 9.31 23.95
N ILE A 11 -11.81 10.55 24.13
CA ILE A 11 -11.62 11.53 23.05
C ILE A 11 -10.57 11.02 22.05
N ILE A 12 -9.47 10.47 22.54
CA ILE A 12 -8.38 9.92 21.72
C ILE A 12 -8.86 8.71 20.92
N GLN A 13 -9.66 7.83 21.52
CA GLN A 13 -10.27 6.68 20.84
C GLN A 13 -11.20 7.14 19.71
N VAL A 14 -12.05 8.15 19.94
CA VAL A 14 -12.94 8.71 18.92
C VAL A 14 -12.14 9.33 17.77
N ILE A 15 -11.09 10.12 18.06
CA ILE A 15 -10.22 10.70 17.02
C ILE A 15 -9.55 9.59 16.21
N THR A 16 -9.03 8.56 16.88
CA THR A 16 -8.38 7.42 16.22
C THR A 16 -9.35 6.67 15.31
N LEU A 17 -10.60 6.49 15.74
CA LEU A 17 -11.66 5.85 14.94
C LEU A 17 -12.00 6.68 13.70
N VAL A 18 -12.15 8.00 13.83
CA VAL A 18 -12.41 8.89 12.68
C VAL A 18 -11.24 8.84 11.69
N VAL A 19 -10.00 8.93 12.17
CA VAL A 19 -8.78 8.83 11.33
C VAL A 19 -8.74 7.48 10.62
N MET A 20 -9.10 6.41 11.30
CA MET A 20 -9.18 5.07 10.73
C MET A 20 -10.20 5.03 9.58
N ILE A 21 -11.44 5.49 9.79
CA ILE A 21 -12.49 5.50 8.76
C ILE A 21 -12.07 6.31 7.53
N ILE A 22 -11.54 7.52 7.72
CA ILE A 22 -11.06 8.37 6.63
C ILE A 22 -9.94 7.67 5.86
N SER A 23 -8.99 7.06 6.58
CA SER A 23 -7.89 6.32 5.96
C SER A 23 -8.40 5.15 5.12
N TYR A 24 -9.43 4.43 5.56
CA TYR A 24 -10.05 3.36 4.76
C TYR A 24 -10.73 3.86 3.50
N ILE A 25 -11.50 4.94 3.60
CA ILE A 25 -12.19 5.52 2.43
C ILE A 25 -11.16 5.97 1.40
N LEU A 26 -10.11 6.66 1.83
CA LEU A 26 -9.03 7.09 0.95
C LEU A 26 -8.31 5.88 0.33
N LEU A 27 -7.95 4.87 1.13
CA LEU A 27 -7.34 3.65 0.61
C LEU A 27 -8.20 2.99 -0.46
N LEU A 28 -9.53 2.98 -0.30
CA LEU A 28 -10.45 2.38 -1.26
C LEU A 28 -10.40 3.13 -2.60
N LEU A 29 -10.46 4.46 -2.55
CA LEU A 29 -10.37 5.32 -3.72
C LEU A 29 -9.03 5.16 -4.46
N PHE A 30 -7.92 5.15 -3.71
CA PHE A 30 -6.60 4.96 -4.27
C PHE A 30 -6.42 3.56 -4.86
N ARG A 31 -7.01 2.52 -4.26
CA ARG A 31 -6.98 1.16 -4.80
C ARG A 31 -7.72 1.05 -6.14
N LEU A 32 -8.87 1.70 -6.28
CA LEU A 32 -9.59 1.76 -7.57
C LEU A 32 -8.74 2.44 -8.63
N TYR A 33 -8.15 3.59 -8.29
CA TYR A 33 -7.23 4.31 -9.18
C TYR A 33 -6.02 3.44 -9.56
N ASN A 34 -5.39 2.79 -8.60
CA ASN A 34 -4.21 1.96 -8.80
C ASN A 34 -4.53 0.68 -9.59
N LYS A 35 -5.72 0.09 -9.45
CA LYS A 35 -6.14 -1.02 -10.33
C LYS A 35 -6.20 -0.61 -11.80
N ILE A 36 -6.67 0.61 -12.09
CA ILE A 36 -6.66 1.15 -13.46
C ILE A 36 -5.22 1.32 -13.96
N GLN A 37 -4.33 1.88 -13.14
CA GLN A 37 -2.92 2.04 -13.51
C GLN A 37 -2.18 0.71 -13.65
N ALA A 38 -2.48 -0.26 -12.79
CA ALA A 38 -1.94 -1.61 -12.83
C ALA A 38 -2.30 -2.33 -14.13
N ARG A 39 -3.55 -2.22 -14.60
CA ARG A 39 -3.94 -2.74 -15.92
C ARG A 39 -3.13 -2.11 -17.05
N LYS A 40 -2.93 -0.79 -17.01
CA LYS A 40 -2.11 -0.09 -18.01
C LYS A 40 -0.66 -0.57 -17.99
N ILE A 41 -0.07 -0.72 -16.80
CA ILE A 41 1.28 -1.26 -16.61
C ILE A 41 1.38 -2.68 -17.18
N ASN A 42 0.43 -3.57 -16.88
CA ASN A 42 0.44 -4.94 -17.38
C ASN A 42 0.37 -4.98 -18.90
N ASN A 43 -0.53 -4.19 -19.51
CA ASN A 43 -0.67 -4.11 -20.95
C ASN A 43 0.61 -3.59 -21.62
N LEU A 44 1.23 -2.55 -21.06
CA LEU A 44 2.50 -2.01 -21.57
C LEU A 44 3.64 -3.03 -21.47
N PHE A 45 3.68 -3.83 -20.40
CA PHE A 45 4.68 -4.88 -20.23
C PHE A 45 4.44 -6.05 -21.20
N MET A 46 3.18 -6.49 -21.33
CA MET A 46 2.75 -7.54 -22.26
C MET A 46 3.12 -7.19 -23.71
N LEU A 47 2.89 -5.95 -24.14
CA LEU A 47 3.26 -5.49 -25.48
C LEU A 47 4.76 -5.60 -25.75
N LYS A 48 5.59 -5.41 -24.71
CA LYS A 48 7.05 -5.40 -24.84
C LYS A 48 7.68 -6.78 -24.69
N ASN A 49 7.19 -7.59 -23.76
CA ASN A 49 7.84 -8.84 -23.34
C ASN A 49 7.00 -10.09 -23.60
N LYS A 50 5.78 -9.95 -24.16
CA LYS A 50 4.84 -11.04 -24.48
C LYS A 50 4.47 -11.96 -23.32
N MET A 51 4.75 -11.56 -22.08
CA MET A 51 4.48 -12.32 -20.86
C MET A 51 3.88 -11.40 -19.80
N PRO A 52 2.89 -11.85 -19.00
CA PRO A 52 2.25 -11.01 -18.02
C PRO A 52 3.16 -10.74 -16.83
N LEU A 53 2.95 -9.59 -16.19
CA LEU A 53 3.71 -9.21 -15.02
C LEU A 53 3.06 -9.80 -13.77
N ARG A 54 3.66 -10.86 -13.23
CA ARG A 54 3.05 -11.70 -12.18
C ARG A 54 2.59 -10.90 -10.95
N VAL A 55 3.43 -9.97 -10.52
CA VAL A 55 3.17 -9.11 -9.35
C VAL A 55 1.96 -8.18 -9.57
N ILE A 56 1.74 -7.73 -10.80
CA ILE A 56 0.60 -6.87 -11.16
C ILE A 56 -0.67 -7.70 -11.34
N GLU A 57 -0.59 -8.92 -11.88
CA GLU A 57 -1.74 -9.82 -11.95
C GLU A 57 -2.25 -10.21 -10.56
N ASP A 58 -1.33 -10.55 -9.65
CA ASP A 58 -1.66 -10.81 -8.25
C ASP A 58 -2.33 -9.59 -7.59
N TYR A 59 -1.89 -8.37 -7.94
CA TYR A 59 -2.53 -7.14 -7.48
C TYR A 59 -3.96 -6.95 -8.02
N LEU A 60 -4.17 -7.23 -9.30
CA LEU A 60 -5.49 -7.08 -9.94
C LEU A 60 -6.50 -8.08 -9.39
N ASN A 61 -6.06 -9.32 -9.15
CA ASN A 61 -6.88 -10.43 -8.67
C ASN A 61 -7.16 -10.38 -7.16
N GLN A 62 -6.49 -9.53 -6.40
CA GLN A 62 -6.79 -9.39 -4.98
C GLN A 62 -8.10 -8.63 -4.71
N SER A 63 -9.05 -9.35 -4.12
CA SER A 63 -10.32 -8.85 -3.59
C SER A 63 -10.19 -8.35 -2.14
N VAL A 64 -9.39 -9.03 -1.32
CA VAL A 64 -9.30 -8.75 0.12
C VAL A 64 -8.37 -7.58 0.41
N PHE A 65 -8.86 -6.64 1.21
CA PHE A 65 -8.18 -5.39 1.52
C PHE A 65 -6.95 -5.59 2.41
N PHE A 66 -7.06 -6.33 3.51
CA PHE A 66 -6.01 -6.43 4.54
C PHE A 66 -4.78 -7.27 4.18
N LEU A 67 -4.98 -8.40 3.52
CA LEU A 67 -3.88 -9.35 3.23
C LEU A 67 -3.03 -8.95 2.01
N SER A 68 -3.44 -7.91 1.28
CA SER A 68 -2.73 -7.48 0.07
C SER A 68 -1.40 -6.77 0.33
N TYR A 69 -1.19 -6.24 1.53
CA TYR A 69 0.00 -5.42 1.79
C TYR A 69 1.30 -6.23 1.67
N ILE A 70 1.43 -7.32 2.43
CA ILE A 70 2.67 -8.12 2.49
C ILE A 70 2.93 -8.84 1.16
N ARG A 71 1.88 -9.41 0.56
CA ARG A 71 2.02 -10.26 -0.63
C ARG A 71 2.26 -9.46 -1.91
N VAL A 72 1.75 -8.23 -1.99
CA VAL A 72 1.70 -7.50 -3.26
C VAL A 72 2.22 -6.07 -3.14
N MET A 73 1.71 -5.25 -2.22
CA MET A 73 2.15 -3.85 -2.13
C MET A 73 3.60 -3.70 -1.69
N LEU A 74 4.06 -4.51 -0.74
CA LEU A 74 5.42 -4.42 -0.21
C LEU A 74 6.48 -4.81 -1.26
N PRO A 75 6.29 -5.88 -2.07
CA PRO A 75 7.12 -6.14 -3.25
C PRO A 75 7.09 -4.99 -4.28
N VAL A 76 5.90 -4.51 -4.65
CA VAL A 76 5.75 -3.41 -5.64
C VAL A 76 6.47 -2.14 -5.15
N TRP A 77 6.27 -1.77 -3.88
CA TRP A 77 6.95 -0.63 -3.27
C TRP A 77 8.47 -0.80 -3.25
N LYS A 78 8.99 -1.98 -2.88
CA LYS A 78 10.43 -2.25 -2.89
C LYS A 78 11.03 -2.09 -4.30
N ILE A 79 10.33 -2.57 -5.33
CA ILE A 79 10.78 -2.46 -6.72
C ILE A 79 10.81 -0.99 -7.16
N ILE A 80 9.77 -0.22 -6.83
CA ILE A 80 9.64 1.20 -7.21
C ILE A 80 10.59 2.11 -6.38
N SER A 81 10.84 1.78 -5.12
CA SER A 81 11.60 2.61 -4.18
C SER A 81 13.10 2.30 -4.11
N SER A 82 13.56 1.12 -4.56
CA SER A 82 14.98 0.80 -4.50
C SER A 82 15.80 1.62 -5.52
N ARG A 83 16.61 2.55 -5.01
CA ARG A 83 17.66 3.23 -5.80
C ARG A 83 18.79 2.27 -6.14
N GLU A 84 19.18 1.44 -5.18
CA GLU A 84 20.26 0.47 -5.30
C GLU A 84 19.69 -0.96 -5.31
N CYS A 85 19.99 -1.71 -6.37
CA CYS A 85 20.01 -3.16 -6.28
C CYS A 85 21.48 -3.57 -6.36
N ASN A 86 22.19 -3.47 -5.24
CA ASN A 86 23.42 -4.22 -5.09
C ASN A 86 23.04 -5.72 -5.06
N ASN A 87 23.49 -6.44 -6.10
CA ASN A 87 23.70 -7.89 -6.13
C ASN A 87 22.53 -8.89 -6.07
N LYS A 88 21.32 -8.58 -6.56
CA LYS A 88 20.33 -9.65 -6.85
C LYS A 88 19.81 -9.56 -8.28
N ARG A 89 19.77 -10.72 -8.97
CA ARG A 89 19.31 -10.97 -10.35
C ARG A 89 18.43 -9.84 -10.90
N ILE A 90 18.92 -9.15 -11.93
CA ILE A 90 18.16 -8.14 -12.66
C ILE A 90 17.04 -8.86 -13.42
N THR A 91 15.85 -8.90 -12.83
CA THR A 91 14.64 -9.40 -13.50
C THR A 91 14.14 -8.36 -14.52
N PRO A 92 13.60 -8.78 -15.68
CA PRO A 92 13.01 -7.86 -16.65
C PRO A 92 11.89 -6.98 -16.06
N GLU A 93 11.19 -7.49 -15.04
CA GLU A 93 10.16 -6.76 -14.29
C GLU A 93 10.72 -5.53 -13.56
N SER A 94 11.84 -5.67 -12.85
CA SER A 94 12.43 -4.57 -12.08
C SER A 94 12.99 -3.46 -12.96
N VAL A 95 13.56 -3.82 -14.12
CA VAL A 95 14.01 -2.84 -15.13
C VAL A 95 12.84 -2.09 -15.73
N PHE A 96 11.71 -2.77 -15.98
CA PHE A 96 10.52 -2.14 -16.50
C PHE A 96 9.92 -1.14 -15.51
N PHE A 97 9.77 -1.53 -14.24
CA PHE A 97 9.26 -0.64 -13.20
C PHE A 97 10.11 0.61 -13.00
N LYS A 98 11.44 0.50 -13.10
CA LYS A 98 12.33 1.68 -13.04
C LYS A 98 12.14 2.65 -14.21
N LYS A 99 11.72 2.15 -15.37
CA LYS A 99 11.45 2.97 -16.56
C LYS A 99 10.04 3.55 -16.60
N LEU A 100 9.17 3.19 -15.66
CA LEU A 100 7.81 3.72 -15.61
C LEU A 100 7.80 5.20 -15.19
N PRO A 101 6.92 6.02 -15.78
CA PRO A 101 6.73 7.39 -15.35
C PRO A 101 6.33 7.46 -13.87
N THR A 102 6.90 8.43 -13.15
CA THR A 102 6.57 8.70 -11.74
C THR A 102 5.08 8.96 -11.53
N LYS A 103 4.39 9.56 -12.50
CA LYS A 103 2.93 9.78 -12.46
C LYS A 103 2.11 8.48 -12.37
N ILE A 104 2.62 7.37 -12.92
CA ILE A 104 1.92 6.07 -12.92
C ILE A 104 2.22 5.30 -11.62
N THR A 105 3.37 5.57 -10.99
CA THR A 105 3.81 4.87 -9.77
C THR A 105 3.44 5.59 -8.48
N ILE A 106 3.09 6.88 -8.53
CA ILE A 106 2.79 7.69 -7.33
C ILE A 106 1.57 7.19 -6.55
N GLY A 107 0.55 6.68 -7.23
CA GLY A 107 -0.63 6.13 -6.57
C GLY A 107 -0.31 4.90 -5.73
N PHE A 108 0.53 3.99 -6.23
CA PHE A 108 1.02 2.83 -5.47
C PHE A 108 1.83 3.28 -4.26
N LYS A 109 2.56 4.39 -4.38
CA LYS A 109 3.32 4.94 -3.28
C LYS A 109 2.42 5.45 -2.15
N ILE A 110 1.42 6.23 -2.51
CA ILE A 110 0.46 6.78 -1.56
C ILE A 110 -0.34 5.65 -0.89
N GLU A 111 -0.76 4.63 -1.65
CA GLU A 111 -1.45 3.46 -1.10
C GLU A 111 -0.59 2.74 -0.05
N ALA A 112 0.71 2.52 -0.33
CA ALA A 112 1.62 1.89 0.63
C ALA A 112 1.82 2.71 1.91
N LEU A 113 1.91 4.05 1.81
CA LEU A 113 1.99 4.93 2.98
C LEU A 113 0.72 4.88 3.82
N MET A 114 -0.45 4.92 3.19
CA MET A 114 -1.72 4.84 3.88
C MET A 114 -1.97 3.49 4.55
N TRP A 115 -1.40 2.41 4.00
CA TRP A 115 -1.37 1.12 4.66
C TRP A 115 -0.61 1.17 5.98
N ILE A 116 0.55 1.82 6.00
CA ILE A 116 1.37 1.95 7.22
C ILE A 116 0.59 2.74 8.26
N THR A 117 0.03 3.90 7.91
CA THR A 117 -0.73 4.75 8.85
C THR A 117 -2.02 4.11 9.33
N GLY A 118 -2.75 3.43 8.44
CA GLY A 118 -3.97 2.70 8.77
C GLY A 118 -3.71 1.52 9.70
N LEU A 119 -2.68 0.71 9.40
CA LEU A 119 -2.30 -0.44 10.22
C LEU A 119 -1.85 -0.01 11.62
N THR A 120 -1.02 1.04 11.73
CA THR A 120 -0.60 1.57 13.04
C THR A 120 -1.78 2.07 13.85
N SER A 121 -2.78 2.68 13.21
CA SER A 121 -3.98 3.18 13.88
C SER A 121 -4.83 2.02 14.42
N VAL A 122 -4.99 0.94 13.65
CA VAL A 122 -5.70 -0.27 14.07
C VAL A 122 -4.99 -0.94 15.25
N ILE A 123 -3.66 -1.09 15.18
CA ILE A 123 -2.87 -1.67 16.28
C ILE A 123 -3.02 -0.84 17.55
N PHE A 124 -2.97 0.49 17.44
CA PHE A 124 -3.17 1.38 18.58
C PHE A 124 -4.57 1.23 19.19
N LEU A 125 -5.61 1.13 18.36
CA LEU A 125 -6.98 0.87 18.79
C LEU A 125 -7.15 -0.47 19.51
N ILE A 126 -6.53 -1.55 19.01
CA ILE A 126 -6.57 -2.86 19.66
C ILE A 126 -5.87 -2.80 21.03
N ILE A 127 -4.68 -2.23 21.09
CA ILE A 127 -3.92 -2.11 22.34
C ILE A 127 -4.68 -1.23 23.35
N SER A 128 -5.26 -0.12 22.92
CA SER A 128 -6.00 0.80 23.79
C SER A 128 -7.40 0.31 24.15
N GLY A 129 -8.03 -0.52 23.31
CA GLY A 129 -9.31 -1.18 23.58
C GLY A 129 -9.17 -2.43 24.46
N CYS A 130 -8.02 -3.09 24.49
CA CYS A 130 -7.69 -4.17 25.44
C CYS A 130 -7.45 -3.67 26.88
N VAL A 131 -7.44 -2.35 27.13
CA VAL A 131 -7.24 -1.74 28.46
C VAL A 131 -8.59 -1.26 29.05
N VAL A 132 -9.71 -1.84 28.60
CA VAL A 132 -11.03 -1.65 29.24
C VAL A 132 -11.34 -2.84 30.13
#